data_AF-A0A351UTR7-F1
#
_entry.id   AF-A0A351UTR7-F1
#
_cell.length_a   1.000
_cell.length_b   1.000
_cell.length_c   1.000
_cell.angle_alpha   90.00
_cell.angle_beta   90.00
_cell.angle_gamma   90.00
#
_symmetry.space_group_name_H-M   'P 1'
#
loop_
_entity.id
_entity.type
_entity.pdbx_description
1 polymer ?
#
loop_
_entity_poly.entity_id
_entity_poly.type
_entity_poly.pdbx_seq_one_letter_code
_entity_poly.pdbx_strand_id
1 'polypeptide(L)'
;IGHAKSILLNYGLAQKYNGEFHMRFDDTNPTKEKTEFVESIKEDIKWLGADWKEHLYFASDYFDVMYECALKLIKKGKAFVCDLTADEIREYRGTLTEPGKNSPCRDRSVEENLELFERMKNGEFADGEKVLRAKIDMASPNINMRDP
;
A
#
# COMPACT_ATOMS: atom_id res chain seq x y z
N ILE A 1 9.69 -18.45 13.54
CA ILE A 1 10.20 -17.86 14.81
C ILE A 1 10.40 -16.34 14.76
N GLY A 2 10.85 -15.73 13.66
CA GLY A 2 11.09 -14.28 13.60
C GLY A 2 9.86 -13.42 13.99
N HIS A 3 8.66 -13.80 13.54
CA HIS A 3 7.42 -13.10 13.89
C HIS A 3 7.08 -13.15 15.38
N ALA A 4 7.50 -14.19 16.12
CA ALA A 4 7.26 -14.28 17.56
C ALA A 4 7.89 -13.11 18.32
N LYS A 5 9.06 -12.63 17.88
CA LYS A 5 9.69 -11.41 18.45
C LYS A 5 8.78 -10.20 18.28
N SER A 6 8.19 -10.00 17.10
CA SER A 6 7.30 -8.88 16.83
C SER A 6 6.02 -8.97 17.64
N ILE A 7 5.41 -10.16 17.71
CA ILE A 7 4.18 -10.42 18.47
C ILE A 7 4.39 -10.09 19.95
N LEU A 8 5.41 -10.71 20.57
CA LEU A 8 5.69 -10.52 21.99
C LEU A 8 6.12 -9.09 22.33
N LEU A 9 6.82 -8.41 21.42
CA LEU A 9 7.19 -7.00 21.60
C LEU A 9 5.94 -6.10 21.59
N ASN A 10 5.11 -6.18 20.54
CA ASN A 10 3.95 -5.30 20.40
C ASN A 10 2.90 -5.59 21.48
N TYR A 11 2.57 -6.86 21.71
CA TYR A 11 1.64 -7.24 22.77
C TYR A 11 2.18 -6.92 24.16
N GLY A 12 3.46 -7.22 24.43
CA GLY A 12 4.09 -6.91 25.72
C GLY A 12 4.15 -5.41 26.01
N LEU A 13 4.34 -4.56 24.99
CA LEU A 13 4.23 -3.10 25.14
C LEU A 13 2.79 -2.67 25.47
N ALA A 14 1.79 -3.22 24.78
CA ALA A 14 0.39 -2.94 25.09
C ALA A 14 0.05 -3.32 26.54
N GLN A 15 0.50 -4.48 27.01
CA GLN A 15 0.31 -4.90 28.40
C GLN A 15 1.02 -3.98 29.41
N LYS A 16 2.29 -3.63 29.15
CA LYS A 16 3.11 -2.79 30.03
C LYS A 16 2.53 -1.40 30.26
N TYR A 17 1.90 -0.84 29.23
CA TYR A 17 1.38 0.54 29.26
C TYR A 17 -0.15 0.61 29.27
N ASN A 18 -0.84 -0.49 29.57
CA ASN A 18 -2.31 -0.56 29.59
C ASN A 18 -2.97 -0.08 28.28
N GLY A 19 -2.34 -0.37 27.15
CA GLY A 19 -2.83 -0.06 25.81
C GLY A 19 -3.58 -1.22 25.17
N GLU A 20 -3.92 -1.03 23.90
CA GLU A 20 -4.58 -2.04 23.06
C GLU A 20 -3.56 -2.72 22.13
N PHE A 21 -3.80 -4.00 21.84
CA PHE A 21 -3.06 -4.75 20.84
C PHE A 21 -4.00 -5.10 19.69
N HIS A 22 -3.75 -4.52 18.53
CA HIS A 22 -4.53 -4.77 17.33
C HIS A 22 -3.84 -5.83 16.48
N MET A 23 -4.60 -6.85 16.06
CA MET A 23 -4.15 -7.80 15.06
C MET A 23 -4.72 -7.38 13.71
N ARG A 24 -3.84 -7.11 12.75
CA ARG A 24 -4.24 -6.73 11.39
C ARG A 24 -3.61 -7.64 10.35
N PHE A 25 -4.43 -8.22 9.49
CA PHE A 25 -3.95 -8.85 8.26
C PHE A 25 -3.71 -7.77 7.20
N ASP A 26 -2.54 -7.78 6.59
CA ASP A 26 -2.19 -6.88 5.49
C ASP A 26 -2.51 -7.53 4.14
N ASP A 27 -3.81 -7.79 3.94
CA ASP A 27 -4.35 -8.65 2.87
C ASP A 27 -4.60 -7.90 1.55
N THR A 28 -3.74 -6.94 1.22
CA THR A 28 -3.92 -6.10 0.02
C THR A 28 -3.60 -6.82 -1.30
N ASN A 29 -3.04 -8.05 -1.24
CA ASN A 29 -2.66 -8.82 -2.42
C ASN A 29 -3.52 -10.10 -2.58
N PRO A 30 -4.56 -10.09 -3.43
CA PRO A 30 -5.48 -11.22 -3.55
C PRO A 30 -4.84 -12.50 -4.11
N THR A 31 -3.65 -12.41 -4.73
CA THR A 31 -2.98 -13.59 -5.33
C THR A 31 -2.13 -14.38 -4.33
N LYS A 32 -1.79 -13.79 -3.18
CA LYS A 32 -0.89 -14.41 -2.18
C LYS A 32 -1.59 -14.77 -0.89
N GLU A 33 -2.75 -14.19 -0.63
CA GLU A 33 -3.51 -14.39 0.59
C GLU A 33 -4.40 -15.62 0.49
N LYS A 34 -4.29 -16.51 1.48
CA LYS A 34 -5.14 -17.70 1.59
C LYS A 34 -5.68 -17.81 3.01
N THR A 35 -6.92 -18.27 3.12
CA THR A 35 -7.59 -18.49 4.41
C THR A 35 -6.78 -19.41 5.35
N GLU A 36 -6.04 -20.39 4.80
CA GLU A 36 -5.16 -21.27 5.58
C GLU A 36 -4.07 -20.50 6.35
N PHE A 37 -3.52 -19.43 5.77
CA PHE A 37 -2.52 -18.59 6.44
C PHE A 37 -3.16 -17.72 7.52
N VAL A 38 -4.35 -17.18 7.25
CA VAL A 38 -5.10 -16.38 8.21
C VAL A 38 -5.38 -17.16 9.48
N GLU A 39 -5.89 -18.39 9.36
CA GLU A 39 -6.23 -19.20 10.53
C GLU A 39 -4.99 -19.69 11.29
N SER A 40 -3.95 -20.16 10.58
CA SER A 40 -2.70 -20.58 11.24
C SER A 40 -2.00 -19.46 11.97
N ILE A 41 -1.98 -18.23 11.42
CA ILE A 41 -1.39 -17.06 12.11
C ILE A 41 -2.17 -16.72 13.38
N LYS A 42 -3.52 -16.79 13.35
CA LYS A 42 -4.34 -16.58 14.56
C LYS A 42 -4.03 -17.62 15.63
N GLU A 43 -3.91 -18.89 15.24
CA GLU A 43 -3.57 -19.98 16.16
C GLU A 43 -2.19 -19.78 16.79
N ASP A 44 -1.18 -19.45 16.00
CA ASP A 44 0.18 -19.19 16.49
C ASP A 44 0.25 -18.02 17.48
N ILE A 45 -0.46 -16.92 17.21
CA ILE A 45 -0.49 -15.74 18.11
C ILE A 45 -1.17 -16.10 19.44
N LYS A 46 -2.30 -16.83 19.39
CA LYS A 46 -2.98 -17.33 20.60
C LYS A 46 -2.10 -18.29 21.38
N TRP A 47 -1.40 -19.20 20.69
CA TRP A 47 -0.48 -20.15 21.30
C TRP A 47 0.68 -19.45 22.03
N LEU A 48 1.17 -18.32 21.49
CA LEU A 48 2.16 -17.46 22.15
C LEU A 48 1.61 -16.65 23.34
N GLY A 49 0.30 -16.73 23.63
CA GLY A 49 -0.35 -16.04 24.75
C GLY A 49 -0.70 -14.58 24.48
N ALA A 50 -0.62 -14.12 23.24
CA ALA A 50 -1.08 -12.79 22.83
C ALA A 50 -2.58 -12.82 22.51
N ASP A 51 -3.28 -11.77 22.94
CA ASP A 51 -4.73 -11.64 22.77
C ASP A 51 -5.08 -10.27 22.19
N TRP A 52 -5.70 -10.29 21.01
CA TRP A 52 -6.19 -9.10 20.32
C TRP A 52 -7.64 -8.76 20.68
N LYS A 53 -8.32 -9.55 21.51
CA LYS A 53 -9.72 -9.34 21.91
C LYS A 53 -10.64 -9.13 20.70
N GLU A 54 -11.43 -8.06 20.68
CA GLU A 54 -12.23 -7.65 19.53
C GLU A 54 -11.44 -6.98 18.38
N HIS A 55 -10.16 -6.67 18.55
CA HIS A 55 -9.36 -5.85 17.63
C HIS A 55 -8.69 -6.67 16.51
N LEU A 56 -9.51 -7.40 15.75
CA LEU A 56 -9.09 -8.08 14.53
C LEU A 56 -9.52 -7.27 13.31
N TYR A 57 -8.56 -6.90 12.46
CA TYR A 57 -8.79 -6.05 11.29
C TYR A 57 -8.19 -6.66 10.02
N PHE A 58 -8.76 -6.33 8.87
CA PHE A 58 -8.20 -6.63 7.56
C PHE A 58 -7.90 -5.32 6.83
N ALA A 59 -6.81 -5.27 6.07
CA ALA A 59 -6.50 -4.10 5.25
C ALA A 59 -7.55 -3.91 4.15
N SER A 60 -8.11 -5.00 3.65
CA SER A 60 -9.21 -5.01 2.69
C SER A 60 -10.48 -4.32 3.18
N ASP A 61 -10.76 -4.34 4.50
CA ASP A 61 -11.88 -3.59 5.11
C ASP A 61 -11.76 -2.08 4.88
N TYR A 62 -10.55 -1.58 4.57
CA TYR A 62 -10.26 -0.18 4.35
C TYR A 62 -10.13 0.20 2.86
N PHE A 63 -10.41 -0.69 1.91
CA PHE A 63 -10.25 -0.37 0.48
C PHE A 63 -11.06 0.83 0.02
N ASP A 64 -12.30 0.99 0.50
CA ASP A 64 -13.10 2.18 0.21
C ASP A 64 -12.44 3.46 0.76
N VAL A 65 -11.87 3.39 1.97
CA VAL A 65 -11.14 4.51 2.58
C VAL A 65 -9.88 4.84 1.79
N MET A 66 -9.13 3.82 1.35
CA MET A 66 -7.94 3.99 0.51
C MET A 66 -8.30 4.62 -0.85
N TYR A 67 -9.40 4.18 -1.47
CA TYR A 67 -9.93 4.76 -2.71
C TYR A 67 -10.27 6.24 -2.55
N GLU A 68 -11.01 6.60 -1.50
CA GLU A 68 -11.34 7.99 -1.19
C GLU A 68 -10.09 8.85 -0.91
N CYS A 69 -9.07 8.27 -0.27
CA CYS A 69 -7.80 8.94 -0.06
C CYS A 69 -7.05 9.18 -1.39
N ALA A 70 -7.03 8.19 -2.29
CA ALA A 70 -6.49 8.32 -3.63
C ALA A 70 -7.18 9.45 -4.42
N LEU A 71 -8.52 9.49 -4.41
CA LEU A 71 -9.30 10.57 -5.04
C LEU A 71 -8.94 11.95 -4.46
N LYS A 72 -8.77 12.05 -3.13
CA LYS A 72 -8.33 13.31 -2.48
C LYS A 72 -6.93 13.72 -2.90
N LEU A 73 -6.02 12.77 -3.11
CA LEU A 73 -4.66 13.06 -3.58
C LEU A 73 -4.69 13.54 -5.04
N ILE A 74 -5.47 12.90 -5.91
CA ILE A 74 -5.66 13.32 -7.30
C ILE A 74 -6.22 14.74 -7.36
N LYS A 75 -7.29 15.02 -6.61
CA LYS A 75 -7.92 16.37 -6.54
C LYS A 75 -6.97 17.45 -6.04
N LYS A 76 -5.97 17.09 -5.23
CA LYS A 76 -4.92 18.00 -4.74
C LYS A 76 -3.71 18.10 -5.69
N GLY A 77 -3.75 17.44 -6.84
CA GLY A 77 -2.62 17.35 -7.78
C GLY A 77 -1.43 16.55 -7.24
N LYS A 78 -1.64 15.73 -6.21
CA LYS A 78 -0.62 14.94 -5.48
C LYS A 78 -0.58 13.47 -5.89
N ALA A 79 -1.37 13.06 -6.86
CA ALA A 79 -1.31 11.75 -7.48
C ALA A 79 -1.72 11.87 -8.96
N PHE A 80 -1.23 10.94 -9.79
CA PHE A 80 -1.54 10.89 -11.21
C PHE A 80 -1.54 9.44 -11.71
N VAL A 81 -2.28 9.17 -12.78
CA VAL A 81 -2.28 7.89 -13.46
C VAL A 81 -1.12 7.86 -14.46
N CYS A 82 -0.29 6.82 -14.37
CA CYS A 82 0.89 6.62 -15.20
C CYS A 82 0.68 5.42 -16.12
N ASP A 83 0.96 5.61 -17.41
CA ASP A 83 0.83 4.59 -18.45
C ASP A 83 2.15 3.86 -18.74
N LEU A 84 3.24 4.26 -18.08
CA LEU A 84 4.52 3.59 -18.20
C LEU A 84 4.40 2.16 -17.68
N THR A 85 4.97 1.23 -18.43
CA THR A 85 5.11 -0.17 -18.03
C THR A 85 5.99 -0.30 -16.78
N ALA A 86 5.94 -1.46 -16.10
CA ALA A 86 6.76 -1.70 -14.91
C ALA A 86 8.27 -1.53 -15.18
N ASP A 87 8.74 -1.91 -16.36
CA ASP A 87 10.13 -1.73 -16.77
C ASP A 87 10.49 -0.26 -17.02
N GLU A 88 9.64 0.47 -17.73
CA GLU A 88 9.84 1.91 -17.93
C GLU A 88 9.77 2.68 -16.60
N ILE A 89 8.86 2.32 -15.68
CA ILE A 89 8.81 2.92 -14.34
C ILE A 89 10.15 2.73 -13.63
N ARG A 90 10.75 1.54 -13.71
CA ARG A 90 12.05 1.24 -13.11
C ARG A 90 13.16 2.08 -13.74
N GLU A 91 13.18 2.21 -15.06
CA GLU A 91 14.15 3.07 -15.76
C GLU A 91 14.00 4.55 -15.38
N TYR A 92 12.76 5.05 -15.33
CA TYR A 92 12.46 6.43 -14.97
C TYR A 92 12.71 6.72 -13.50
N ARG A 93 12.69 5.71 -12.62
CA ARG A 93 13.01 5.89 -11.19
C ARG A 93 14.48 6.22 -10.96
N GLY A 94 15.35 5.96 -11.94
CA GLY A 94 16.79 6.14 -11.81
C GLY A 94 17.41 5.13 -10.85
N THR A 95 18.60 5.44 -10.34
CA THR A 95 19.38 4.54 -9.48
C THR A 95 19.70 5.21 -8.13
N LEU A 96 20.47 4.52 -7.28
CA LEU A 96 20.98 5.12 -6.04
C LEU A 96 21.96 6.28 -6.30
N THR A 97 22.54 6.34 -7.50
CA THR A 97 23.53 7.36 -7.89
C THR A 97 22.98 8.37 -8.90
N GLU A 98 21.94 8.01 -9.66
CA GLU A 98 21.35 8.86 -10.68
C GLU A 98 19.90 9.24 -10.33
N PRO A 99 19.51 10.53 -10.46
CA PRO A 99 18.14 10.96 -10.17
C PRO A 99 17.15 10.36 -11.18
N GLY A 100 15.90 10.21 -10.75
CA GLY A 100 14.82 9.80 -11.63
C GLY A 100 14.36 10.92 -12.57
N LYS A 101 13.51 10.56 -13.53
CA LYS A 101 12.90 11.45 -14.52
C LYS A 101 11.39 11.41 -14.39
N ASN A 102 10.73 12.55 -14.56
CA ASN A 102 9.28 12.63 -14.54
C ASN A 102 8.68 11.78 -15.67
N SER A 103 7.61 11.04 -15.34
CA SER A 103 6.79 10.36 -16.36
C SER A 103 6.16 11.40 -17.31
N PRO A 104 6.01 11.10 -18.61
CA PRO A 104 5.26 11.96 -19.54
C PRO A 104 3.82 12.21 -19.08
N CYS A 105 3.24 11.28 -18.31
CA CYS A 105 1.89 11.37 -17.77
C CYS A 105 1.79 12.20 -16.48
N ARG A 106 2.92 12.69 -15.95
CA ARG A 106 2.97 13.33 -14.62
C ARG A 106 2.13 14.60 -14.53
N ASP A 107 2.04 15.34 -15.64
CA ASP A 107 1.35 16.64 -15.71
C ASP A 107 -0.06 16.56 -16.28
N ARG A 108 -0.66 15.36 -16.32
CA ARG A 108 -2.10 15.17 -16.60
C ARG A 108 -2.97 16.06 -15.72
N SER A 109 -4.08 16.51 -16.29
CA SER A 109 -5.09 17.30 -15.56
C SER A 109 -5.71 16.49 -14.43
N VAL A 110 -6.32 17.17 -13.45
CA VAL A 110 -7.01 16.49 -12.35
C VAL A 110 -8.20 15.69 -12.90
N GLU A 111 -8.91 16.26 -13.86
CA GLU A 111 -10.08 15.69 -14.51
C GLU A 111 -9.73 14.39 -15.25
N GLU A 112 -8.66 14.41 -16.05
CA GLU A 112 -8.17 13.23 -16.77
C GLU A 112 -7.73 12.12 -15.79
N ASN A 113 -7.02 12.47 -14.71
CA ASN A 113 -6.60 11.48 -13.71
C ASN A 113 -7.79 10.85 -12.98
N LEU A 114 -8.84 11.63 -12.67
CA LEU A 114 -10.05 11.11 -12.03
C LEU A 114 -10.80 10.14 -12.97
N GLU A 115 -10.95 10.50 -14.24
CA GLU A 115 -11.59 9.64 -15.23
C GLU A 115 -10.82 8.32 -15.41
N LEU A 116 -9.50 8.40 -15.61
CA LEU A 116 -8.67 7.20 -15.78
C LEU A 116 -8.69 6.31 -14.55
N PHE A 117 -8.64 6.88 -13.35
CA PHE A 117 -8.65 6.09 -12.11
C PHE A 117 -9.99 5.40 -11.86
N GLU A 118 -11.12 6.04 -12.20
CA GLU A 118 -12.44 5.41 -12.15
C GLU A 118 -12.54 4.24 -13.14
N ARG A 119 -12.04 4.42 -14.36
CA ARG A 119 -11.98 3.37 -15.39
C ARG A 119 -11.09 2.19 -14.99
N MET A 120 -9.97 2.47 -14.30
CA MET A 120 -9.12 1.43 -13.69
C MET A 120 -9.87 0.60 -12.67
N LYS A 121 -10.63 1.25 -11.77
CA LYS A 121 -11.47 0.56 -10.78
C LYS A 121 -12.54 -0.31 -11.44
N ASN A 122 -13.10 0.13 -12.56
CA ASN A 122 -14.13 -0.59 -13.31
C ASN A 122 -13.57 -1.73 -14.20
N GLY A 123 -12.25 -1.95 -14.20
CA GLY A 123 -11.63 -3.05 -14.94
C GLY A 123 -11.56 -2.83 -16.45
N GLU A 124 -11.52 -1.57 -16.90
CA GLU A 124 -11.46 -1.23 -18.34
C GLU A 124 -10.06 -1.39 -18.96
N PHE A 125 -9.03 -1.63 -18.14
CA PHE A 125 -7.63 -1.76 -18.57
C PHE A 125 -7.08 -3.13 -18.18
N ALA A 126 -6.09 -3.62 -18.93
CA ALA A 126 -5.40 -4.86 -18.60
C ALA A 126 -4.46 -4.70 -17.40
N ASP A 127 -4.13 -5.82 -16.75
CA ASP A 127 -3.19 -5.83 -15.62
C ASP A 127 -1.84 -5.19 -16.00
N GLY A 128 -1.44 -4.18 -15.23
CA GLY A 128 -0.17 -3.47 -15.43
C GLY A 128 -0.19 -2.42 -16.56
N GLU A 129 -1.32 -2.20 -17.23
CA GLU A 129 -1.44 -1.18 -18.30
C GLU A 129 -1.40 0.25 -17.73
N LYS A 130 -1.97 0.45 -16.53
CA LYS A 130 -1.99 1.74 -15.84
C LYS A 130 -1.81 1.56 -14.35
N VAL A 131 -1.11 2.50 -13.72
CA VAL A 131 -0.92 2.54 -12.27
C VAL A 131 -1.15 3.95 -11.72
N LEU A 132 -1.78 4.05 -10.56
CA LEU A 132 -1.85 5.31 -9.82
C LEU A 132 -0.54 5.49 -9.05
N ARG A 133 0.13 6.64 -9.24
CA ARG A 133 1.38 6.98 -8.53
C ARG A 133 1.21 8.27 -7.75
N ALA A 134 1.88 8.37 -6.60
CA ALA A 134 1.97 9.63 -5.89
C ALA A 134 2.86 10.62 -6.66
N LYS A 135 2.53 11.91 -6.62
CA LYS A 135 3.34 12.99 -7.20
C LYS A 135 4.17 13.63 -6.08
N ILE A 136 5.43 13.23 -5.97
CA ILE A 136 6.35 13.65 -4.90
C ILE A 136 7.59 14.28 -5.53
N ASP A 137 8.72 13.57 -5.60
CA ASP A 137 9.99 14.11 -6.08
C ASP A 137 10.85 13.02 -6.73
N MET A 138 10.93 13.03 -8.06
CA MET A 138 11.75 12.09 -8.83
C MET A 138 13.26 12.25 -8.61
N ALA A 139 13.72 13.39 -8.10
CA ALA A 139 15.13 13.65 -7.80
C ALA A 139 15.50 13.31 -6.34
N SER A 140 14.55 12.84 -5.52
CA SER A 140 14.80 12.56 -4.10
C SER A 140 15.95 11.57 -3.91
N PRO A 141 16.85 11.77 -2.93
CA PRO A 141 17.85 10.75 -2.58
C PRO A 141 17.22 9.47 -2.02
N ASN A 142 15.98 9.55 -1.52
CA ASN A 142 15.21 8.39 -1.11
C ASN A 142 14.40 7.86 -2.29
N ILE A 143 14.76 6.66 -2.78
CA ILE A 143 14.09 6.01 -3.91
C ILE A 143 12.58 5.84 -3.66
N ASN A 144 12.16 5.65 -2.41
CA ASN A 144 10.74 5.49 -2.06
C ASN A 144 9.93 6.78 -2.23
N MET A 145 10.59 7.94 -2.35
CA MET A 145 9.94 9.23 -2.56
C MET A 145 9.88 9.62 -4.05
N ARG A 146 10.39 8.75 -4.94
CA ARG A 146 10.40 8.97 -6.40
C ARG A 146 9.10 8.46 -7.03
N ASP A 147 8.04 9.23 -6.80
CA ASP A 147 6.67 8.98 -7.23
C ASP A 147 6.26 7.50 -7.00
N PRO A 148 6.16 7.03 -5.74
CA PRO A 148 5.84 5.63 -5.45
C PRO A 148 4.49 5.21 -6.03
#